data_AF-A0A4U1JRR2-F1
#
_entry.id   AF-A0A4U1JRR2-F1
#
_cell.length_a   1.000
_cell.length_b   1.000
_cell.length_c   1.000
_cell.angle_alpha   90.00
_cell.angle_beta   90.00
_cell.angle_gamma   90.00
#
_symmetry.space_group_name_H-M   'P 1'
#
loop_
_entity.id
_entity.type
_entity.pdbx_description
1 polymer ?
#
loop_
_entity_poly.entity_id
_entity_poly.type
_entity_poly.pdbx_seq_one_letter_code
_entity_poly.pdbx_strand_id
1 'polypeptide(L)' 'MNAAAPIYAVTMVDTRTDQPHRVGGRVQTRFTHDPEEARRHFLQNRDPRLWRIVVKPLTRQS' A
#
# COMPACT_ATOMS: atom_id res chain seq x y z
N MET A 1 11.96 -14.13 22.95
CA MET A 1 11.13 -12.91 22.78
C MET A 1 10.57 -12.96 21.36
N ASN A 2 9.26 -13.09 21.19
CA ASN A 2 8.65 -13.00 19.84
C ASN A 2 8.71 -11.54 19.41
N ALA A 3 9.45 -11.24 18.34
CA ALA A 3 9.36 -9.94 17.69
C ALA A 3 7.92 -9.77 17.20
N ALA A 4 7.30 -8.60 17.48
CA ALA A 4 6.00 -8.28 16.91
C ALA A 4 6.10 -8.36 15.38
N ALA A 5 5.07 -8.90 14.71
CA ALA A 5 5.05 -8.99 13.26
C ALA A 5 5.27 -7.60 12.64
N PRO A 6 6.03 -7.48 11.54
CA PRO A 6 6.27 -6.20 10.89
C PRO A 6 4.95 -5.59 10.42
N ILE A 7 4.80 -4.27 10.54
CA ILE A 7 3.70 -3.50 9.94
C ILE A 7 4.19 -3.00 8.59
N TYR A 8 3.34 -3.03 7.57
CA TYR A 8 3.62 -2.50 6.24
C TYR A 8 2.70 -1.33 5.93
N ALA A 9 3.25 -0.30 5.29
CA ALA A 9 2.51 0.73 4.60
C ALA A 9 2.29 0.30 3.14
N VAL A 10 1.03 0.15 2.76
CA VAL A 10 0.61 -0.26 1.41
C VAL A 10 -0.05 0.93 0.73
N THR A 11 0.57 1.43 -0.33
CA THR A 11 0.11 2.60 -1.10
C THR A 11 -0.13 2.21 -2.54
N MET A 12 -1.21 2.71 -3.12
CA MET A 12 -1.50 2.54 -4.54
C MET A 12 -0.95 3.71 -5.36
N VAL A 13 -0.34 3.42 -6.50
CA VAL A 13 0.32 4.38 -7.38
C VAL A 13 -0.27 4.26 -8.78
N ASP A 14 -0.57 5.40 -9.39
CA ASP A 14 -0.95 5.50 -10.79
C ASP A 14 0.30 5.33 -11.65
N THR A 15 0.34 4.31 -12.50
CA THR A 15 1.52 4.00 -13.32
C THR A 15 1.79 5.05 -14.40
N ARG A 16 0.78 5.85 -14.78
CA ARG A 16 0.90 6.87 -15.83
C ARG A 16 1.60 8.12 -15.33
N THR A 17 1.46 8.42 -14.04
CA THR A 17 2.00 9.64 -13.42
C THR A 17 3.09 9.37 -12.38
N ASP A 18 3.27 8.10 -12.01
CA ASP A 18 4.06 7.62 -10.88
C ASP A 18 3.70 8.28 -9.54
N GLN A 19 2.50 8.86 -9.44
CA GLN A 19 2.02 9.50 -8.22
C GLN A 19 1.10 8.59 -7.40
N PRO A 20 1.11 8.73 -6.06
CA PRO A 20 0.17 8.01 -5.21
C PRO A 20 -1.28 8.37 -5.53
N HIS A 21 -2.15 7.36 -5.54
CA HIS A 21 -3.58 7.55 -5.69
C HIS A 21 -4.14 8.38 -4.53
N ARG A 22 -4.88 9.44 -4.88
CA ARG A 22 -5.52 10.34 -3.92
C ARG A 22 -7.04 10.23 -3.99
N VAL A 23 -7.69 10.22 -2.83
CA VAL A 23 -9.15 10.33 -2.69
C VAL A 23 -9.43 11.55 -1.81
N GLY A 24 -10.27 12.47 -2.29
CA GLY A 24 -10.49 13.75 -1.60
C GLY A 24 -9.19 14.54 -1.35
N GLY A 25 -8.23 14.44 -2.27
CA GLY A 25 -6.92 15.11 -2.16
C GLY A 25 -5.91 14.42 -1.23
N ARG A 26 -6.27 13.35 -0.52
CA ARG A 26 -5.37 12.63 0.41
C ARG A 26 -4.85 11.33 -0.18
N VAL A 27 -3.56 11.05 0.02
CA VAL A 27 -2.97 9.76 -0.38
C VAL A 27 -3.61 8.65 0.44
N GLN A 28 -4.09 7.62 -0.24
CA GLN A 28 -4.58 6.42 0.44
C GLN A 28 -3.44 5.45 0.71
N THR A 29 -3.18 5.23 1.99
CA THR A 29 -2.24 4.22 2.49
C THR A 29 -2.96 3.33 3.51
N ARG A 30 -2.84 2.01 3.35
CA ARG A 30 -3.33 1.03 4.33
C ARG A 30 -2.15 0.50 5.13
N PHE A 31 -2.26 0.53 6.46
CA PHE A 31 -1.30 -0.11 7.35
C PHE A 31 -1.80 -1.50 7.73
N THR A 32 -0.95 -2.51 7.58
CA THR A 32 -1.36 -3.92 7.75
C THR A 32 -0.17 -4.81 8.07
N HIS A 33 -0.41 -5.95 8.73
CA HIS A 33 0.56 -7.04 8.84
C HIS A 33 0.51 -7.99 7.64
N ASP A 34 -0.56 -7.94 6.84
CA ASP A 34 -0.75 -8.71 5.61
C ASP A 34 -0.84 -7.76 4.41
N PRO A 35 0.30 -7.44 3.76
CA PRO A 35 0.32 -6.53 2.62
C PRO A 35 -0.31 -7.13 1.35
N GLU A 36 -0.44 -8.45 1.24
CA GLU A 36 -1.02 -9.10 0.06
C GLU A 36 -2.55 -9.10 0.11
N GLU A 37 -3.16 -9.26 1.29
CA GLU A 37 -4.59 -8.97 1.46
C GLU A 37 -4.89 -7.51 1.08
N ALA A 38 -4.11 -6.56 1.58
CA ALA A 38 -4.31 -5.15 1.24
C ALA A 38 -4.12 -4.86 -0.26
N ARG A 39 -3.16 -5.50 -0.93
CA ARG A 39 -2.98 -5.43 -2.38
C ARG A 39 -4.24 -5.88 -3.12
N ARG A 40 -4.81 -7.03 -2.75
CA ARG A 40 -6.03 -7.58 -3.37
C ARG A 40 -7.20 -6.62 -3.22
N HIS A 41 -7.37 -6.05 -2.03
CA HIS A 41 -8.43 -5.06 -1.78
C HIS A 41 -8.25 -3.77 -2.59
N PHE A 42 -7.03 -3.23 -2.67
CA PHE A 42 -6.79 -2.01 -3.44
C PHE A 42 -7.01 -2.19 -4.94
N LEU A 43 -6.59 -3.34 -5.48
CA LEU A 43 -6.67 -3.64 -6.92
C LEU A 43 -8.02 -4.23 -7.34
N GLN A 44 -8.92 -4.50 -6.40
CA GLN A 44 -10.25 -5.01 -6.71
C GLN A 44 -10.96 -4.05 -7.68
N ASN A 45 -11.42 -4.60 -8.81
CA ASN A 45 -12.10 -3.84 -9.88
C ASN A 45 -11.24 -2.73 -10.51
N ARG A 46 -9.91 -2.85 -10.48
CA ARG A 46 -8.99 -1.90 -11.11
C ARG A 46 -8.17 -2.54 -12.22
N ASP A 47 -7.81 -1.75 -13.23
CA ASP A 47 -6.90 -2.18 -14.28
C ASP A 47 -5.45 -2.25 -13.75
N PRO A 48 -4.82 -3.44 -13.71
CA PRO A 48 -3.45 -3.59 -13.23
C PRO A 48 -2.40 -2.90 -14.10
N ARG A 49 -2.73 -2.50 -15.34
CA ARG A 49 -1.84 -1.69 -16.20
C ARG A 49 -1.77 -0.24 -15.74
N LEU A 50 -2.82 0.26 -15.09
CA LEU A 50 -2.94 1.65 -14.62
C LEU A 50 -2.57 1.82 -13.15
N TRP A 51 -2.66 0.75 -12.36
CA TRP A 51 -2.47 0.81 -10.92
C TRP A 51 -1.45 -0.21 -10.44
N ARG A 52 -0.45 0.25 -9.69
CA ARG A 52 0.51 -0.60 -8.97
C ARG A 52 0.41 -0.41 -7.47
N ILE A 53 0.85 -1.40 -6.72
CA ILE A 53 0.96 -1.35 -5.26
C ILE A 53 2.42 -1.24 -4.86
N VAL A 54 2.71 -0.26 -4.00
CA VAL A 54 3.99 -0.09 -3.32
C VAL A 54 3.82 -0.51 -1.87
N VAL A 55 4.65 -1.46 -1.44
CA VAL A 55 4.68 -1.96 -0.05
C VAL A 55 5.98 -1.49 0.58
N LYS A 56 5.88 -0.77 1.70
CA LYS A 56 7.04 -0.33 2.49
C LYS A 56 6.92 -0.89 3.91
N PRO A 57 7.90 -1.62 4.44
CA PRO A 57 7.90 -1.99 5.85
C PRO A 57 8.01 -0.73 6.71
N LEU A 58 7.18 -0.64 7.74
CA LEU A 58 7.35 0.31 8.82
C LEU A 58 8.35 -0.30 9.80
N THR A 59 9.63 0.00 9.59
CA THR A 59 10.62 -0.22 10.63
C THR A 59 10.31 0.73 11.79
N ARG A 60 10.26 0.21 13.01
CA ARG A 60 10.32 1.05 14.21
C ARG A 60 11.64 1.83 14.12
N GLN A 61 11.58 3.15 13.95
CA GLN A 61 12.76 3.98 14.11
C GLN A 61 13.08 3.95 15.61
N SER A 62 14.21 3.33 15.94
CA SER A 62 14.78 3.25 17.28
C SER A 62 15.20 4.62 17.79
#